data_AF-A0A662YAF3-F1
#
_entry.id   AF-A0A662YAF3-F1
#
_cell.length_a   1.000
_cell.length_b   1.000
_cell.length_c   1.000
_cell.angle_alpha   90.00
_cell.angle_beta   90.00
_cell.angle_gamma   90.00
#
_symmetry.space_group_name_H-M   'P 1'
#
loop_
_entity.id
_entity.type
_entity.pdbx_description
1 polymer ?
#
loop_
_entity_poly.entity_id
_entity_poly.type
_entity_poly.pdbx_seq_one_letter_code
_entity_poly.pdbx_strand_id
1 'polypeptide(L)'
;MKTSLPPTRGRALLLLLAAAIAAPGVDAWAMRAVTSYQARVETYAPVWDADHGVFVSGLAASASSSGGNLTFAQRYRATMDSVTTSSVEGALMYLQRDCIDRGADPSLSSIACRRKNDVSVVTFLEVQIVQPNAALAEYQEQRYMYPEFCPFVVMEDGECAYADAADDGAASSGTSSSSRDHPPECKQFNGQDGQPDIGACVGAQAFSADMVAPYYDTVWFSYPNSCVTSSWANGKSDSCRDEQPGGLCPFDTAPDGVTCTYSYKILGFLSIDQLVGITEIEANASSATVSASGSGSVPSSSSSDASDASSSSSSSPAASDSIVESVLNASSKYYDDYYDFCEAGKLEFHSFDQDKTLGLSNVSSIPFWSKPSSIEANVNRTQQMIAVYNALADEATNHMQPLPTDLEALRDANPPCYENGKVCYDAVFGCERHSYAQVCSVCREQKASCVRQVPSYTFPTLEKASRTVSDSELRSGIFATLAAAAAGTSSGSSTSGALSAHGRGGVADSELVVLQLSGVLLLAWSAIR
;
A
#
# COMPACT_ATOMS: atom_id res chain seq x y z
N MET A 1 30.21 -49.59 77.01
CA MET A 1 28.77 -49.32 76.80
C MET A 1 28.64 -48.11 75.87
N LYS A 2 27.81 -48.24 74.82
CA LYS A 2 27.21 -47.19 73.95
C LYS A 2 28.17 -46.45 72.97
N THR A 3 28.12 -46.71 71.65
CA THR A 3 27.24 -46.15 70.56
C THR A 3 27.41 -44.62 70.40
N SER A 4 27.55 -43.94 69.24
CA SER A 4 27.13 -44.12 67.83
C SER A 4 27.75 -43.00 66.95
N LEU A 5 27.91 -43.23 65.64
CA LEU A 5 28.19 -42.31 64.49
C LEU A 5 27.19 -41.13 64.31
N PRO A 6 27.29 -40.20 63.30
CA PRO A 6 28.43 -39.54 62.59
C PRO A 6 28.21 -38.01 62.31
N PRO A 7 29.06 -37.33 61.50
CA PRO A 7 28.57 -36.26 60.62
C PRO A 7 28.82 -36.54 59.13
N THR A 8 27.92 -35.97 58.32
CA THR A 8 27.61 -36.19 56.92
C THR A 8 28.54 -35.46 55.94
N ARG A 9 28.70 -36.08 54.77
CA ARG A 9 29.45 -35.62 53.60
C ARG A 9 28.78 -34.40 52.94
N GLY A 10 29.52 -33.31 52.79
CA GLY A 10 29.19 -32.22 51.85
C GLY A 10 29.74 -32.52 50.45
N ARG A 11 28.86 -32.61 49.46
CA ARG A 11 29.21 -32.63 48.03
C ARG A 11 29.47 -31.19 47.59
N ALA A 12 30.72 -30.88 47.22
CA ALA A 12 31.05 -29.67 46.47
C ALA A 12 30.74 -29.92 44.98
N LEU A 13 29.81 -29.17 44.43
CA LEU A 13 29.47 -29.16 43.00
C LEU A 13 30.44 -28.18 42.31
N LEU A 14 31.35 -28.70 41.48
CA LEU A 14 32.20 -27.89 40.61
C LEU A 14 31.34 -27.37 39.45
N LEU A 15 31.08 -26.06 39.41
CA LEU A 15 30.53 -25.37 38.25
C LEU A 15 31.68 -25.04 37.29
N LEU A 16 31.73 -25.75 36.16
CA LEU A 16 32.56 -25.39 35.01
C LEU A 16 31.91 -24.21 34.29
N LEU A 17 32.50 -23.02 34.42
CA LEU A 17 32.22 -21.88 33.55
C LEU A 17 32.83 -22.17 32.17
N ALA A 18 32.00 -22.54 31.19
CA ALA A 18 32.38 -22.49 29.79
C ALA A 18 32.16 -21.05 29.30
N ALA A 19 33.24 -20.27 29.19
CA ALA A 19 33.20 -19.01 28.46
C ALA A 19 33.13 -19.32 26.96
N ALA A 20 31.93 -19.22 26.39
CA ALA A 20 31.76 -19.25 24.94
C ALA A 20 32.32 -17.95 24.36
N ILE A 21 33.46 -18.05 23.69
CA ILE A 21 33.96 -16.99 22.82
C ILE A 21 33.04 -17.03 21.59
N ALA A 22 32.12 -16.08 21.50
CA ALA A 22 31.43 -15.81 20.24
C ALA A 22 32.48 -15.38 19.22
N ALA A 23 32.72 -16.22 18.21
CA ALA A 23 33.38 -15.76 17.01
C ALA A 23 32.53 -14.60 16.44
N PRO A 24 33.12 -13.53 15.89
CA PRO A 24 32.35 -12.57 15.11
C PRO A 24 31.73 -13.39 13.97
N GLY A 25 30.41 -13.53 14.00
CA GLY A 25 29.69 -14.14 12.91
C GLY A 25 30.07 -13.39 11.64
N VAL A 26 30.29 -14.13 10.56
CA VAL A 26 30.11 -13.54 9.23
C VAL A 26 28.68 -13.03 9.26
N ASP A 27 28.49 -11.71 9.31
CA ASP A 27 27.14 -11.14 9.31
C ASP A 27 26.43 -11.71 8.08
N ALA A 28 25.44 -12.57 8.33
CA ALA A 28 24.63 -13.12 7.26
C ALA A 28 23.99 -11.93 6.55
N TRP A 29 24.10 -11.87 5.23
CA TRP A 29 23.52 -10.77 4.47
C TRP A 29 22.04 -10.64 4.80
N ALA A 30 21.56 -9.41 4.96
CA ALA A 30 20.16 -9.09 5.12
C ALA A 30 19.81 -7.93 4.17
N MET A 31 18.55 -7.88 3.76
CA MET A 31 18.02 -6.72 3.05
C MET A 31 18.27 -5.45 3.87
N ARG A 32 18.74 -4.40 3.21
CA ARG A 32 18.85 -3.09 3.85
C ARG A 32 17.47 -2.48 3.99
N ALA A 33 17.18 -1.92 5.16
CA ALA A 33 15.89 -1.30 5.46
C ALA A 33 15.52 -0.24 4.41
N VAL A 34 14.28 -0.31 3.97
CA VAL A 34 13.65 0.69 3.09
C VAL A 34 12.65 1.49 3.92
N THR A 35 12.77 2.81 3.92
CA THR A 35 11.79 3.73 4.46
C THR A 35 10.80 4.11 3.36
N SER A 36 9.53 3.77 3.57
CA SER A 36 8.40 4.04 2.67
C SER A 36 7.38 4.92 3.36
N TYR A 37 6.84 5.91 2.64
CA TYR A 37 5.72 6.73 3.09
C TYR A 37 4.44 6.25 2.41
N GLN A 38 3.44 5.95 3.21
CA GLN A 38 2.20 5.28 2.79
C GLN A 38 1.00 5.95 3.43
N ALA A 39 -0.19 5.63 2.93
CA ALA A 39 -1.43 6.18 3.43
C ALA A 39 -2.53 5.13 3.50
N ARG A 40 -3.46 5.34 4.44
CA ARG A 40 -4.67 4.54 4.63
C ARG A 40 -5.87 5.47 4.74
N VAL A 41 -6.98 5.09 4.12
CA VAL A 41 -8.26 5.78 4.28
C VAL A 41 -9.04 5.05 5.37
N GLU A 42 -9.39 5.73 6.44
CA GLU A 42 -9.90 5.12 7.66
C GLU A 42 -11.16 5.81 8.20
N THR A 43 -11.93 5.05 8.97
CA THR A 43 -13.11 5.53 9.69
C THR A 43 -12.76 6.45 10.86
N TYR A 44 -11.66 6.15 11.58
CA TYR A 44 -11.31 6.85 12.82
C TYR A 44 -9.93 7.49 12.69
N ALA A 45 -9.85 8.77 13.10
CA ALA A 45 -8.58 9.44 13.30
C ALA A 45 -7.69 8.70 14.31
N PRO A 46 -6.39 8.50 14.02
CA PRO A 46 -5.42 8.05 15.01
C PRO A 46 -5.47 8.87 16.30
N VAL A 47 -5.24 8.21 17.43
CA VAL A 47 -5.19 8.85 18.75
C VAL A 47 -3.75 8.97 19.22
N TRP A 48 -3.41 10.11 19.84
CA TRP A 48 -2.09 10.32 20.42
C TRP A 48 -1.97 9.57 21.75
N ASP A 49 -0.97 8.70 21.85
CA ASP A 49 -0.57 8.07 23.10
C ASP A 49 0.56 8.89 23.74
N ALA A 50 0.23 9.63 24.78
CA ALA A 50 1.17 10.55 25.43
C ALA A 50 2.28 9.83 26.20
N ASP A 51 2.06 8.59 26.65
CA ASP A 51 3.04 7.82 27.42
C ASP A 51 4.17 7.31 26.50
N HIS A 52 3.84 7.01 25.24
CA HIS A 52 4.79 6.52 24.24
C HIS A 52 5.20 7.58 23.21
N GLY A 53 4.53 8.73 23.18
CA GLY A 53 4.84 9.83 22.27
C GLY A 53 4.61 9.48 20.80
N VAL A 54 3.55 8.72 20.51
CA VAL A 54 3.20 8.29 19.15
C VAL A 54 1.71 8.26 18.91
N PHE A 55 1.30 8.37 17.65
CA PHE A 55 -0.06 8.04 17.23
C PHE A 55 -0.26 6.52 17.13
N VAL A 56 -1.42 6.05 17.59
CA VAL A 56 -1.87 4.66 17.48
C VAL A 56 -3.30 4.59 16.93
N SER A 57 -3.78 3.39 16.59
CA SER A 57 -5.10 3.18 16.01
C SER A 57 -6.22 3.91 16.77
N GLY A 58 -7.04 4.63 16.00
CA GLY A 58 -8.21 5.37 16.46
C GLY A 58 -9.43 4.51 16.80
N LEU A 59 -9.34 3.18 16.67
CA LEU A 59 -10.46 2.28 16.92
C LEU A 59 -11.14 2.60 18.26
N ALA A 60 -12.47 2.70 18.21
CA ALA A 60 -13.29 2.96 19.38
C ALA A 60 -13.19 1.78 20.37
N ALA A 61 -13.38 2.05 21.66
CA ALA A 61 -13.38 1.01 22.69
C ALA A 61 -14.44 -0.07 22.44
N SER A 62 -15.52 0.25 21.72
CA SER A 62 -16.56 -0.69 21.29
C SER A 62 -16.06 -1.75 20.29
N ALA A 63 -14.92 -1.52 19.63
CA ALA A 63 -14.26 -2.52 18.78
C ALA A 63 -13.50 -3.57 19.60
N SER A 64 -13.32 -3.36 20.92
CA SER A 64 -12.76 -4.36 21.81
C SER A 64 -13.77 -5.46 22.08
N SER A 65 -13.40 -6.72 21.82
CA SER A 65 -14.19 -7.90 22.19
C SER A 65 -14.48 -8.01 23.69
N SER A 66 -13.73 -7.27 24.51
CA SER A 66 -13.88 -7.21 25.98
C SER A 66 -14.63 -5.97 26.47
N GLY A 67 -15.07 -5.06 25.58
CA GLY A 67 -15.84 -3.86 25.91
C GLY A 67 -15.08 -2.80 26.74
N GLY A 68 -13.77 -2.98 26.92
CA GLY A 68 -12.88 -2.04 27.63
C GLY A 68 -12.05 -1.18 26.68
N ASN A 69 -11.40 -0.15 27.21
CA ASN A 69 -10.45 0.65 26.44
C ASN A 69 -9.28 -0.23 25.97
N LEU A 70 -8.89 -0.07 24.71
CA LEU A 70 -7.75 -0.80 24.14
C LEU A 70 -6.45 -0.35 24.81
N THR A 71 -5.59 -1.30 25.15
CA THR A 71 -4.23 -1.00 25.62
C THR A 71 -3.38 -0.41 24.49
N PHE A 72 -2.26 0.23 24.82
CA PHE A 72 -1.30 0.71 23.83
C PHE A 72 -0.90 -0.40 22.85
N ALA A 73 -0.51 -1.58 23.35
CA ALA A 73 -0.10 -2.71 22.51
C ALA A 73 -1.24 -3.18 21.57
N GLN A 74 -2.50 -3.16 22.02
CA GLN A 74 -3.64 -3.49 21.18
C GLN A 74 -3.85 -2.45 20.08
N ARG A 75 -3.76 -1.15 20.40
CA ARG A 75 -3.90 -0.07 19.40
C ARG A 75 -2.74 -0.04 18.41
N TYR A 76 -1.51 -0.25 18.89
CA TYR A 76 -0.32 -0.34 18.05
C TYR A 76 -0.41 -1.53 17.09
N ARG A 77 -0.84 -2.70 17.58
CA ARG A 77 -1.07 -3.86 16.70
C ARG A 77 -2.17 -3.57 15.67
N ALA A 78 -3.30 -3.02 16.12
CA ALA A 78 -4.49 -2.83 15.28
C ALA A 78 -4.26 -1.97 14.03
N THR A 79 -3.33 -1.01 14.06
CA THR A 79 -2.99 -0.18 12.89
C THR A 79 -2.51 -1.03 11.70
N MET A 80 -1.79 -2.12 11.96
CA MET A 80 -1.14 -2.95 10.95
C MET A 80 -1.50 -4.44 11.11
N ASP A 81 -2.69 -4.75 11.61
CA ASP A 81 -3.08 -6.11 11.98
C ASP A 81 -3.60 -6.95 10.80
N SER A 82 -2.72 -7.29 9.87
CA SER A 82 -3.07 -7.92 8.57
C SER A 82 -3.97 -6.99 7.75
N VAL A 83 -3.37 -5.90 7.28
CA VAL A 83 -4.08 -4.83 6.58
C VAL A 83 -3.45 -4.57 5.21
N THR A 84 -4.25 -3.93 4.36
CA THR A 84 -3.78 -3.31 3.13
C THR A 84 -3.50 -1.83 3.39
N THR A 85 -2.40 -1.33 2.83
CA THR A 85 -2.13 0.11 2.72
C THR A 85 -1.95 0.50 1.26
N SER A 86 -1.83 1.79 1.00
CA SER A 86 -1.53 2.32 -0.32
C SER A 86 -0.33 3.28 -0.26
N SER A 87 0.33 3.50 -1.39
CA SER A 87 1.08 4.73 -1.65
C SER A 87 0.24 5.97 -1.33
N VAL A 88 0.87 7.10 -1.01
CA VAL A 88 0.18 8.37 -0.75
C VAL A 88 -0.79 8.74 -1.89
N GLU A 89 -0.36 8.56 -3.13
CA GLU A 89 -1.14 8.75 -4.36
C GLU A 89 -2.37 7.84 -4.41
N GLY A 90 -2.16 6.57 -4.07
CA GLY A 90 -3.17 5.51 -4.08
C GLY A 90 -4.32 5.67 -3.08
N ALA A 91 -4.13 6.44 -2.01
CA ALA A 91 -5.19 6.68 -1.03
C ALA A 91 -6.39 7.42 -1.67
N LEU A 92 -6.12 8.40 -2.54
CA LEU A 92 -7.17 9.12 -3.25
C LEU A 92 -7.85 8.27 -4.33
N MET A 93 -7.11 7.34 -4.95
CA MET A 93 -7.73 6.36 -5.85
C MET A 93 -8.78 5.53 -5.12
N TYR A 94 -8.42 4.95 -3.98
CA TYR A 94 -9.36 4.15 -3.17
C TYR A 94 -10.54 4.99 -2.69
N LEU A 95 -10.29 6.19 -2.15
CA LEU A 95 -11.34 7.10 -1.70
C LEU A 95 -12.33 7.43 -2.83
N GLN A 96 -11.83 7.84 -4.00
CA GLN A 96 -12.64 8.22 -5.17
C GLN A 96 -13.45 7.04 -5.70
N ARG A 97 -12.79 5.90 -5.92
CA ARG A 97 -13.37 4.76 -6.62
C ARG A 97 -14.31 3.94 -5.74
N ASP A 98 -13.93 3.74 -4.47
CA ASP A 98 -14.52 2.69 -3.64
C ASP A 98 -15.29 3.21 -2.43
N CYS A 99 -15.13 4.49 -2.05
CA CYS A 99 -15.70 5.06 -0.83
C CYS A 99 -16.76 6.16 -1.01
N ILE A 100 -16.59 7.06 -1.99
CA ILE A 100 -17.43 8.27 -2.10
C ILE A 100 -18.52 8.20 -3.17
N ASP A 101 -18.40 7.32 -4.16
CA ASP A 101 -19.40 7.22 -5.22
C ASP A 101 -20.72 6.68 -4.70
N ARG A 102 -21.79 7.46 -4.87
CA ARG A 102 -23.15 7.10 -4.44
C ARG A 102 -23.82 5.99 -5.26
N GLY A 103 -23.18 5.47 -6.30
CA GLY A 103 -23.68 4.33 -7.06
C GLY A 103 -25.01 4.62 -7.79
N ALA A 104 -25.79 3.60 -8.14
CA ALA A 104 -26.89 3.70 -9.12
C ALA A 104 -28.02 4.70 -8.81
N ASP A 105 -28.25 5.03 -7.54
CA ASP A 105 -29.32 5.94 -7.15
C ASP A 105 -28.86 6.88 -6.01
N PRO A 106 -28.48 8.13 -6.35
CA PRO A 106 -27.99 9.11 -5.39
C PRO A 106 -29.10 9.68 -4.48
N SER A 107 -30.38 9.38 -4.78
CA SER A 107 -31.56 9.82 -4.03
C SER A 107 -32.04 8.81 -2.99
N LEU A 108 -31.39 7.64 -2.90
CA LEU A 108 -31.73 6.63 -1.91
C LEU A 108 -31.51 7.16 -0.49
N SER A 109 -32.61 7.31 0.23
CA SER A 109 -32.61 7.58 1.68
C SER A 109 -31.92 6.48 2.50
N SER A 110 -31.60 5.33 1.89
CA SER A 110 -30.85 4.24 2.53
C SER A 110 -29.35 4.50 2.68
N ILE A 111 -28.79 5.56 2.07
CA ILE A 111 -27.36 5.89 2.18
C ILE A 111 -26.98 6.51 3.54
N ALA A 112 -27.96 6.77 4.42
CA ALA A 112 -27.77 7.19 5.82
C ALA A 112 -26.74 8.33 6.02
N CYS A 113 -26.58 9.19 5.01
CA CYS A 113 -25.60 10.28 4.95
C CYS A 113 -24.19 9.92 5.43
N ARG A 114 -23.69 8.77 4.99
CA ARG A 114 -22.31 8.31 5.27
C ARG A 114 -21.56 7.97 3.99
N ARG A 115 -20.23 8.09 4.03
CA ARG A 115 -19.36 7.49 3.02
C ARG A 115 -19.34 5.98 3.22
N LYS A 116 -19.07 5.20 2.17
CA LYS A 116 -18.94 3.75 2.32
C LYS A 116 -17.79 3.44 3.29
N ASN A 117 -17.99 2.43 4.12
CA ASN A 117 -17.12 2.05 5.25
C ASN A 117 -16.92 3.16 6.30
N ASP A 118 -17.82 4.16 6.34
CA ASP A 118 -17.77 5.28 7.28
C ASP A 118 -16.43 6.05 7.27
N VAL A 119 -15.73 6.08 6.13
CA VAL A 119 -14.40 6.72 6.04
C VAL A 119 -14.49 8.22 6.32
N SER A 120 -13.53 8.73 7.11
CA SER A 120 -13.51 10.13 7.54
C SER A 120 -12.13 10.78 7.46
N VAL A 121 -11.05 9.99 7.45
CA VAL A 121 -9.67 10.49 7.46
C VAL A 121 -8.77 9.76 6.47
N VAL A 122 -7.71 10.43 6.04
CA VAL A 122 -6.52 9.82 5.44
C VAL A 122 -5.40 9.84 6.47
N THR A 123 -4.96 8.66 6.91
CA THR A 123 -3.84 8.47 7.84
C THR A 123 -2.54 8.30 7.06
N PHE A 124 -1.50 9.03 7.44
CA PHE A 124 -0.17 8.94 6.81
C PHE A 124 0.79 8.17 7.70
N LEU A 125 1.56 7.26 7.10
CA LEU A 125 2.49 6.38 7.78
C LEU A 125 3.88 6.50 7.17
N GLU A 126 4.90 6.48 8.03
CA GLU A 126 6.25 6.07 7.67
C GLU A 126 6.41 4.59 8.05
N VAL A 127 6.91 3.77 7.13
CA VAL A 127 7.09 2.34 7.33
C VAL A 127 8.52 1.96 6.99
N GLN A 128 9.21 1.27 7.90
CA GLN A 128 10.50 0.63 7.60
C GLN A 128 10.26 -0.83 7.25
N ILE A 129 10.91 -1.30 6.18
CA ILE A 129 10.69 -2.64 5.61
C ILE A 129 12.04 -3.34 5.41
N VAL A 130 12.15 -4.56 5.94
CA VAL A 130 13.24 -5.52 5.68
C VAL A 130 12.62 -6.88 5.44
N GLN A 131 12.68 -7.37 4.20
CA GLN A 131 12.09 -8.67 3.87
C GLN A 131 12.91 -9.83 4.40
N PRO A 132 12.27 -10.97 4.73
CA PRO A 132 12.99 -12.21 4.94
C PRO A 132 13.78 -12.65 3.71
N ASN A 133 15.00 -13.17 3.94
CA ASN A 133 15.85 -13.68 2.86
C ASN A 133 15.18 -14.83 2.08
N ALA A 134 14.42 -15.70 2.77
CA ALA A 134 13.68 -16.79 2.14
C ALA A 134 12.60 -16.27 1.18
N ALA A 135 11.93 -15.17 1.53
CA ALA A 135 10.93 -14.53 0.69
C ALA A 135 11.57 -13.87 -0.54
N LEU A 136 12.68 -13.15 -0.36
CA LEU A 136 13.46 -12.63 -1.49
C LEU A 136 13.95 -13.76 -2.39
N ALA A 137 14.44 -14.87 -1.82
CA ALA A 137 14.89 -16.04 -2.59
C ALA A 137 13.77 -16.64 -3.45
N GLU A 138 12.55 -16.69 -2.92
CA GLU A 138 11.37 -17.27 -3.59
C GLU A 138 10.92 -16.42 -4.78
N TYR A 139 10.93 -15.09 -4.65
CA TYR A 139 10.36 -14.19 -5.65
C TYR A 139 11.36 -13.41 -6.50
N GLN A 140 12.66 -13.46 -6.22
CA GLN A 140 13.69 -12.68 -6.93
C GLN A 140 13.78 -12.89 -8.46
N GLU A 141 13.24 -13.99 -8.98
CA GLU A 141 13.23 -14.30 -10.42
C GLU A 141 12.01 -13.70 -11.15
N GLN A 142 11.05 -13.14 -10.40
CA GLN A 142 9.77 -12.68 -10.92
C GLN A 142 9.88 -11.25 -11.47
N ARG A 143 9.66 -11.10 -12.77
CA ARG A 143 9.87 -9.83 -13.49
C ARG A 143 8.65 -8.91 -13.51
N TYR A 144 7.49 -9.39 -13.07
CA TYR A 144 6.22 -8.64 -13.09
C TYR A 144 5.82 -8.13 -11.70
N MET A 145 6.73 -8.21 -10.73
CA MET A 145 6.54 -7.74 -9.37
C MET A 145 7.46 -6.57 -9.10
N TYR A 146 7.12 -5.74 -8.12
CA TYR A 146 8.06 -4.77 -7.61
C TYR A 146 9.27 -5.52 -7.01
N PRO A 147 10.50 -5.24 -7.46
CA PRO A 147 11.70 -5.71 -6.79
C PRO A 147 11.63 -5.35 -5.30
N GLU A 148 12.20 -6.19 -4.42
CA GLU A 148 12.19 -6.02 -2.96
C GLU A 148 10.86 -6.38 -2.26
N PHE A 149 9.83 -6.84 -2.99
CA PHE A 149 8.52 -7.17 -2.42
C PHE A 149 8.01 -8.55 -2.82
N CYS A 150 7.13 -9.11 -1.99
CA CYS A 150 6.35 -10.30 -2.31
C CYS A 150 5.13 -9.97 -3.17
N PRO A 151 4.42 -10.99 -3.69
CA PRO A 151 3.16 -10.76 -4.37
C PRO A 151 2.20 -10.06 -3.42
N PHE A 152 1.46 -9.10 -3.93
CA PHE A 152 0.37 -8.50 -3.18
C PHE A 152 -0.69 -9.55 -2.86
N VAL A 153 -1.09 -9.62 -1.59
CA VAL A 153 -2.20 -10.44 -1.11
C VAL A 153 -3.22 -9.50 -0.48
N VAL A 154 -4.45 -9.47 -1.00
CA VAL A 154 -5.51 -8.64 -0.42
C VAL A 154 -5.69 -9.04 1.05
N MET A 155 -5.74 -8.05 1.94
CA MET A 155 -5.98 -8.25 3.36
C MET A 155 -7.28 -7.57 3.77
N GLU A 156 -8.20 -8.34 4.36
CA GLU A 156 -9.51 -7.89 4.82
C GLU A 156 -9.85 -8.57 6.15
N ASP A 157 -10.55 -7.88 7.04
CA ASP A 157 -10.98 -8.40 8.35
C ASP A 157 -9.85 -8.99 9.21
N GLY A 158 -8.62 -8.54 9.00
CA GLY A 158 -7.44 -9.04 9.70
C GLY A 158 -6.93 -10.39 9.18
N GLU A 159 -7.34 -10.85 8.00
CA GLU A 159 -6.77 -12.02 7.35
C GLU A 159 -6.45 -11.76 5.88
N CYS A 160 -5.71 -12.69 5.28
CA CYS A 160 -5.65 -12.77 3.83
C CYS A 160 -7.05 -13.03 3.29
N ALA A 161 -7.44 -12.29 2.26
CA ALA A 161 -8.65 -12.54 1.50
C ALA A 161 -8.29 -13.26 0.18
N TYR A 162 -9.16 -14.16 -0.25
CA TYR A 162 -9.08 -14.68 -1.62
C TYR A 162 -9.65 -13.63 -2.56
N ALA A 163 -8.86 -13.18 -3.53
CA ALA A 163 -9.39 -12.51 -4.71
C ALA A 163 -9.93 -13.62 -5.63
N ASP A 164 -11.24 -13.84 -5.65
CA ASP A 164 -11.84 -14.76 -6.59
C ASP A 164 -11.53 -14.33 -8.02
N ALA A 165 -11.20 -15.30 -8.88
CA ALA A 165 -10.78 -15.06 -10.26
C ALA A 165 -11.84 -14.36 -11.15
N ALA A 166 -13.02 -14.07 -10.60
CA ALA A 166 -14.14 -13.40 -11.25
C ALA A 166 -14.32 -11.94 -10.80
N ASP A 167 -13.59 -11.47 -9.79
CA ASP A 167 -13.71 -10.12 -9.27
C ASP A 167 -12.41 -9.33 -9.43
N ASP A 168 -12.56 -8.04 -9.68
CA ASP A 168 -11.55 -7.07 -10.11
C ASP A 168 -10.55 -6.70 -8.97
N GLY A 169 -10.13 -7.68 -8.16
CA GLY A 169 -9.44 -7.48 -6.90
C GLY A 169 -10.36 -7.11 -5.73
N ALA A 170 -11.68 -7.25 -5.89
CA ALA A 170 -12.62 -7.22 -4.78
C ALA A 170 -12.63 -8.60 -4.10
N ALA A 171 -12.53 -8.62 -2.77
CA ALA A 171 -12.65 -9.84 -2.00
C ALA A 171 -14.11 -10.31 -2.02
N SER A 172 -14.32 -11.59 -2.30
CA SER A 172 -15.64 -12.22 -2.24
C SER A 172 -16.24 -12.03 -0.84
N SER A 173 -17.25 -11.19 -0.72
CA SER A 173 -18.05 -11.00 0.49
C SER A 173 -18.98 -12.21 0.70
N GLY A 174 -18.39 -13.40 0.83
CA GLY A 174 -19.07 -14.67 1.03
C GLY A 174 -18.97 -15.11 2.48
N THR A 175 -19.97 -14.78 3.29
CA THR A 175 -20.19 -15.37 4.60
C THR A 175 -20.57 -16.85 4.47
N SER A 176 -19.59 -17.74 4.50
CA SER A 176 -19.78 -19.10 5.00
C SER A 176 -18.49 -19.64 5.63
N SER A 177 -18.61 -19.88 6.93
CA SER A 177 -17.63 -20.44 7.84
C SER A 177 -17.18 -21.85 7.43
N SER A 178 -15.87 -22.11 7.63
CA SER A 178 -15.18 -23.40 7.85
C SER A 178 -14.13 -23.87 6.84
N SER A 179 -14.00 -23.21 5.68
CA SER A 179 -12.84 -23.40 4.78
C SER A 179 -12.70 -22.20 3.83
N ARG A 180 -12.25 -21.04 4.33
CA ARG A 180 -11.67 -20.05 3.42
C ARG A 180 -10.33 -20.64 2.98
N ASP A 181 -10.29 -21.20 1.77
CA ASP A 181 -9.02 -21.56 1.15
C ASP A 181 -8.27 -20.26 0.89
N HIS A 182 -7.35 -19.92 1.80
CA HIS A 182 -6.45 -18.78 1.63
C HIS A 182 -5.57 -18.98 0.38
N PRO A 183 -5.20 -17.91 -0.34
CA PRO A 183 -4.31 -18.06 -1.50
C PRO A 183 -2.98 -18.70 -1.07
N PRO A 184 -2.32 -19.49 -1.94
CA PRO A 184 -1.03 -20.12 -1.64
C PRO A 184 0.00 -19.15 -1.05
N GLU A 185 0.02 -17.92 -1.56
CA GLU A 185 0.89 -16.84 -1.10
C GLU A 185 0.68 -16.50 0.39
N CYS A 186 -0.55 -16.58 0.88
CA CYS A 186 -0.85 -16.38 2.30
C CYS A 186 -0.29 -17.50 3.18
N LYS A 187 -0.44 -18.74 2.72
CA LYS A 187 0.02 -19.94 3.44
C LYS A 187 1.55 -19.98 3.55
N GLN A 188 2.26 -19.36 2.60
CA GLN A 188 3.72 -19.26 2.61
C GLN A 188 4.28 -18.42 3.76
N PHE A 189 3.52 -17.45 4.28
CA PHE A 189 3.98 -16.62 5.39
C PHE A 189 4.33 -17.41 6.66
N ASN A 190 3.74 -18.60 6.82
CA ASN A 190 3.96 -19.50 7.96
C ASN A 190 4.18 -20.96 7.55
N GLY A 191 4.50 -21.23 6.28
CA GLY A 191 4.75 -22.60 5.77
C GLY A 191 3.59 -23.60 5.92
N GLN A 192 2.35 -23.14 5.82
CA GLN A 192 1.17 -24.00 5.98
C GLN A 192 0.93 -24.89 4.75
N ASP A 193 0.25 -26.03 4.94
CA ASP A 193 -0.14 -26.96 3.86
C ASP A 193 1.02 -27.42 2.95
N GLY A 194 2.23 -27.49 3.49
CA GLY A 194 3.42 -27.90 2.73
C GLY A 194 3.99 -26.82 1.80
N GLN A 195 3.45 -25.59 1.85
CA GLN A 195 4.03 -24.40 1.25
C GLN A 195 5.38 -24.06 1.91
N PRO A 196 6.28 -23.35 1.20
CA PRO A 196 7.53 -22.89 1.80
C PRO A 196 7.24 -21.90 2.93
N ASP A 197 7.96 -22.04 4.05
CA ASP A 197 7.95 -21.04 5.11
C ASP A 197 8.93 -19.90 4.73
N ILE A 198 8.38 -18.82 4.19
CA ILE A 198 9.17 -17.66 3.76
C ILE A 198 9.15 -16.52 4.78
N GLY A 199 8.42 -16.68 5.89
CA GLY A 199 8.14 -15.63 6.85
C GLY A 199 7.14 -14.58 6.35
N ALA A 200 6.67 -13.73 7.26
CA ALA A 200 5.73 -12.65 6.94
C ALA A 200 6.40 -11.64 6.00
N CYS A 201 6.01 -11.62 4.73
CA CYS A 201 6.63 -10.77 3.71
C CYS A 201 5.68 -9.66 3.26
N VAL A 202 6.18 -8.41 3.17
CA VAL A 202 5.36 -7.31 2.66
C VAL A 202 5.17 -7.47 1.16
N GLY A 203 3.92 -7.54 0.72
CA GLY A 203 3.57 -7.63 -0.70
C GLY A 203 3.35 -6.26 -1.32
N ALA A 204 3.53 -6.14 -2.63
CA ALA A 204 3.27 -4.89 -3.36
C ALA A 204 2.73 -5.15 -4.78
N GLN A 205 1.80 -4.32 -5.23
CA GLN A 205 1.26 -4.35 -6.59
C GLN A 205 0.87 -2.97 -7.09
N ALA A 206 1.14 -2.70 -8.37
CA ALA A 206 0.75 -1.48 -9.04
C ALA A 206 -0.72 -1.52 -9.47
N PHE A 207 -1.45 -0.43 -9.28
CA PHE A 207 -2.83 -0.21 -9.75
C PHE A 207 -2.95 1.08 -10.59
N SER A 208 -1.88 1.47 -11.28
CA SER A 208 -1.74 2.78 -11.94
C SER A 208 -2.55 2.97 -13.23
N ALA A 209 -3.34 1.99 -13.67
CA ALA A 209 -4.06 1.99 -14.94
C ALA A 209 -5.60 1.95 -14.78
N ASP A 210 -6.13 2.43 -13.65
CA ASP A 210 -7.58 2.51 -13.45
C ASP A 210 -8.18 3.61 -14.34
N MET A 211 -9.16 3.24 -15.18
CA MET A 211 -9.77 4.17 -16.15
C MET A 211 -10.76 5.16 -15.49
N VAL A 212 -11.27 4.82 -14.31
CA VAL A 212 -12.25 5.60 -13.54
C VAL A 212 -11.54 6.59 -12.62
N ALA A 213 -10.43 6.15 -12.01
CA ALA A 213 -9.61 6.93 -11.09
C ALA A 213 -8.11 6.74 -11.40
N PRO A 214 -7.60 7.29 -12.52
CA PRO A 214 -6.20 7.11 -12.87
C PRO A 214 -5.30 7.99 -11.99
N TYR A 215 -4.68 7.38 -10.98
CA TYR A 215 -3.64 7.99 -10.14
C TYR A 215 -2.30 7.32 -10.45
N TYR A 216 -1.32 8.09 -10.93
CA TYR A 216 0.04 7.58 -11.15
C TYR A 216 0.68 7.13 -9.85
N ASP A 217 1.65 6.23 -9.96
CA ASP A 217 2.40 5.67 -8.83
C ASP A 217 1.55 5.03 -7.73
N THR A 218 0.32 4.65 -8.07
CA THR A 218 -0.53 3.90 -7.16
C THR A 218 0.03 2.50 -6.94
N VAL A 219 0.44 2.25 -5.71
CA VAL A 219 0.89 0.95 -5.22
C VAL A 219 0.04 0.56 -4.02
N TRP A 220 -0.42 -0.68 -4.00
CA TRP A 220 -1.04 -1.27 -2.81
C TRP A 220 -0.06 -2.24 -2.17
N PHE A 221 -0.09 -2.26 -0.84
CA PHE A 221 0.81 -3.08 -0.04
C PHE A 221 0.03 -3.98 0.90
N SER A 222 0.47 -5.21 1.03
CA SER A 222 -0.10 -6.18 1.96
C SER A 222 0.85 -6.39 3.13
N TYR A 223 0.36 -6.15 4.35
CA TYR A 223 1.14 -6.28 5.58
C TYR A 223 0.67 -7.46 6.40
N PRO A 224 1.20 -8.68 6.20
CA PRO A 224 0.82 -9.83 6.99
C PRO A 224 1.25 -9.64 8.45
N ASN A 225 0.31 -9.81 9.37
CA ASN A 225 0.57 -9.79 10.81
C ASN A 225 0.12 -11.12 11.44
N SER A 226 0.37 -11.26 12.73
CA SER A 226 0.18 -12.49 13.49
C SER A 226 -1.19 -13.12 13.24
N CYS A 227 -1.24 -14.44 13.09
CA CYS A 227 -2.46 -15.19 12.78
C CYS A 227 -3.15 -14.69 11.49
N VAL A 228 -2.38 -14.52 10.40
CA VAL A 228 -2.83 -13.93 9.12
C VAL A 228 -3.90 -14.75 8.37
N THR A 229 -4.13 -16.00 8.77
CA THR A 229 -5.12 -16.90 8.17
C THR A 229 -6.43 -16.97 8.96
N SER A 230 -6.68 -16.03 9.87
CA SER A 230 -7.92 -15.95 10.65
C SER A 230 -8.36 -14.51 10.84
N SER A 231 -9.65 -14.24 10.64
CA SER A 231 -10.21 -12.90 10.81
C SER A 231 -10.40 -12.51 12.26
N TRP A 232 -10.49 -11.19 12.51
CA TRP A 232 -10.79 -10.61 13.83
C TRP A 232 -12.07 -11.19 14.44
N ALA A 233 -13.09 -11.42 13.61
CA ALA A 233 -14.36 -11.99 14.04
C ALA A 233 -14.27 -13.51 14.27
N ASN A 234 -13.36 -14.21 13.58
CA ASN A 234 -13.30 -15.67 13.57
C ASN A 234 -11.85 -16.17 13.66
N GLY A 235 -11.40 -16.51 14.86
CA GLY A 235 -10.18 -17.30 15.09
C GLY A 235 -8.92 -16.50 15.42
N LYS A 236 -8.87 -15.17 15.19
CA LYS A 236 -7.69 -14.33 15.48
C LYS A 236 -7.50 -14.01 16.97
N SER A 237 -7.22 -15.04 17.76
CA SER A 237 -6.99 -15.00 19.21
C SER A 237 -5.52 -14.76 19.57
N ASP A 238 -5.22 -14.37 20.82
CA ASP A 238 -3.83 -14.22 21.27
C ASP A 238 -3.05 -15.55 21.18
N SER A 239 -3.68 -16.70 21.47
CA SER A 239 -3.06 -18.02 21.28
C SER A 239 -2.65 -18.27 19.82
N CYS A 240 -3.51 -17.90 18.86
CA CYS A 240 -3.17 -18.05 17.45
C CYS A 240 -2.01 -17.12 17.05
N ARG A 241 -1.95 -15.92 17.63
CA ARG A 241 -0.88 -14.95 17.37
C ARG A 241 0.46 -15.40 17.92
N ASP A 242 0.45 -16.09 19.06
CA ASP A 242 1.64 -16.69 19.65
C ASP A 242 2.15 -17.88 18.81
N GLU A 243 1.23 -18.67 18.23
CA GLU A 243 1.56 -19.79 17.35
C GLU A 243 2.04 -19.35 15.96
N GLN A 244 1.49 -18.24 15.44
CA GLN A 244 1.78 -17.70 14.11
C GLN A 244 2.15 -16.23 14.23
N PRO A 245 3.44 -15.91 14.50
CA PRO A 245 3.90 -14.54 14.61
C PRO A 245 3.75 -13.79 13.28
N GLY A 246 3.66 -12.47 13.37
CA GLY A 246 3.49 -11.58 12.22
C GLY A 246 4.76 -10.86 11.80
N GLY A 247 4.66 -10.06 10.74
CA GLY A 247 5.77 -9.21 10.31
C GLY A 247 5.91 -7.91 11.11
N LEU A 248 4.91 -7.50 11.89
CA LEU A 248 4.96 -6.26 12.68
C LEU A 248 5.95 -6.39 13.83
N CYS A 249 6.97 -5.54 13.83
CA CYS A 249 7.92 -5.44 14.92
C CYS A 249 7.26 -4.93 16.21
N PRO A 250 7.71 -5.40 17.38
CA PRO A 250 7.40 -4.75 18.65
C PRO A 250 7.68 -3.24 18.57
N PHE A 251 6.94 -2.47 19.37
CA PHE A 251 7.16 -1.03 19.45
C PHE A 251 8.63 -0.69 19.75
N ASP A 252 9.15 0.36 19.12
CA ASP A 252 10.56 0.80 19.17
C ASP A 252 11.61 -0.23 18.71
N THR A 253 11.20 -1.25 17.95
CA THR A 253 12.12 -2.24 17.37
C THR A 253 12.19 -2.07 15.85
N ALA A 254 13.41 -1.90 15.33
CA ALA A 254 13.64 -1.85 13.88
C ALA A 254 13.53 -3.26 13.26
N PRO A 255 13.01 -3.38 12.02
CA PRO A 255 12.94 -4.66 11.32
C PRO A 255 14.33 -5.17 10.96
N ASP A 256 14.48 -6.49 11.03
CA ASP A 256 15.71 -7.22 10.70
C ASP A 256 15.48 -8.28 9.61
N GLY A 257 14.22 -8.52 9.21
CA GLY A 257 13.82 -9.56 8.25
C GLY A 257 13.92 -10.97 8.81
N VAL A 258 14.19 -11.13 10.10
CA VAL A 258 14.34 -12.43 10.77
C VAL A 258 13.33 -12.55 11.90
N THR A 259 13.37 -11.61 12.84
CA THR A 259 12.44 -11.52 13.97
C THR A 259 11.15 -10.84 13.56
N CYS A 260 11.25 -9.82 12.72
CA CYS A 260 10.12 -9.08 12.17
C CYS A 260 10.51 -8.36 10.87
N THR A 261 9.52 -8.02 10.07
CA THR A 261 9.68 -7.57 8.69
C THR A 261 9.46 -6.09 8.53
N TYR A 262 8.58 -5.50 9.34
CA TYR A 262 8.24 -4.09 9.23
C TYR A 262 7.94 -3.46 10.58
N SER A 263 8.29 -2.18 10.69
CA SER A 263 7.85 -1.29 11.76
C SER A 263 7.19 -0.07 11.12
N TYR A 264 6.35 0.63 11.87
CA TYR A 264 5.68 1.81 11.36
C TYR A 264 5.61 2.92 12.40
N LYS A 265 5.42 4.13 11.90
CA LYS A 265 5.04 5.31 12.64
C LYS A 265 3.89 5.99 11.91
N ILE A 266 2.81 6.31 12.62
CA ILE A 266 1.79 7.22 12.10
C ILE A 266 2.33 8.63 12.23
N LEU A 267 2.42 9.34 11.11
CA LEU A 267 2.86 10.74 11.06
C LEU A 267 1.74 11.70 11.46
N GLY A 268 0.50 11.32 11.18
CA GLY A 268 -0.68 12.11 11.46
C GLY A 268 -1.83 11.69 10.55
N PHE A 269 -2.84 12.54 10.45
CA PHE A 269 -4.01 12.29 9.62
C PHE A 269 -4.56 13.59 9.05
N LEU A 270 -5.31 13.49 7.96
CA LEU A 270 -6.05 14.58 7.36
C LEU A 270 -7.53 14.22 7.30
N SER A 271 -8.41 15.10 7.80
CA SER A 271 -9.85 14.95 7.62
C SER A 271 -10.21 15.04 6.13
N ILE A 272 -10.99 14.09 5.64
CA ILE A 272 -11.49 14.10 4.26
C ILE A 272 -12.38 15.32 4.05
N ASP A 273 -13.20 15.69 5.03
CA ASP A 273 -14.10 16.84 4.92
C ASP A 273 -13.34 18.16 4.77
N GLN A 274 -12.20 18.29 5.46
CA GLN A 274 -11.31 19.44 5.33
C GLN A 274 -10.62 19.44 3.97
N LEU A 275 -10.10 18.28 3.54
CA LEU A 275 -9.42 18.14 2.25
C LEU A 275 -10.32 18.56 1.08
N VAL A 276 -11.58 18.14 1.10
CA VAL A 276 -12.50 18.36 -0.03
C VAL A 276 -13.30 19.66 0.09
N GLY A 277 -13.12 20.42 1.17
CA GLY A 277 -13.76 21.73 1.38
C GLY A 277 -15.22 21.66 1.85
N ILE A 278 -15.61 20.59 2.53
CA ILE A 278 -16.91 20.49 3.22
C ILE A 278 -16.87 21.24 4.55
N THR A 279 -15.80 21.04 5.32
CA THR A 279 -15.55 21.75 6.58
C THR A 279 -14.52 22.86 6.39
N GLU A 280 -14.55 23.85 7.28
CA GLU A 280 -13.53 24.90 7.31
C GLU A 280 -12.18 24.33 7.80
N ILE A 281 -11.10 24.85 7.25
CA ILE A 281 -9.76 24.58 7.74
C ILE A 281 -9.39 25.72 8.68
N GLU A 282 -9.45 25.49 9.99
CA GLU A 282 -8.88 26.41 10.97
C GLU A 282 -7.34 26.31 10.92
N ALA A 283 -6.72 26.99 9.96
CA ALA A 283 -5.27 27.13 9.94
C ALA A 283 -4.86 27.86 11.23
N ASN A 284 -4.16 27.17 12.13
CA ASN A 284 -3.72 27.74 13.39
C ASN A 284 -2.90 29.02 13.10
N ALA A 285 -3.35 30.13 13.66
CA ALA A 285 -2.91 31.48 13.34
C ALA A 285 -1.39 31.66 13.45
N SER A 286 -0.69 31.60 12.32
CA SER A 286 0.70 32.07 12.22
C SER A 286 1.05 32.62 10.82
N SER A 287 0.09 33.29 10.19
CA SER A 287 0.37 34.30 9.16
C SER A 287 -0.05 35.66 9.69
N ALA A 288 0.85 36.28 10.45
CA ALA A 288 0.68 37.65 10.87
C ALA A 288 0.63 38.57 9.64
N THR A 289 -0.46 39.34 9.54
CA THR A 289 -0.61 40.62 8.81
C THR A 289 -0.78 40.56 7.29
N VAL A 290 -2.04 40.68 6.82
CA VAL A 290 -2.51 41.90 6.12
C VAL A 290 -3.98 42.12 6.46
N SER A 291 -4.24 43.14 7.28
CA SER A 291 -5.57 43.75 7.36
C SER A 291 -5.87 44.52 6.08
N ALA A 292 -7.09 44.39 5.54
CA ALA A 292 -7.96 45.53 5.30
C ALA A 292 -9.37 45.10 4.84
N SER A 293 -10.36 45.60 5.59
CA SER A 293 -11.77 45.70 5.23
C SER A 293 -11.99 46.33 3.85
N GLY A 294 -13.04 45.90 3.16
CA GLY A 294 -13.51 46.60 1.95
C GLY A 294 -14.76 45.99 1.35
N SER A 295 -15.91 46.56 1.70
CA SER A 295 -17.21 46.35 1.07
C SER A 295 -17.19 46.70 -0.43
N GLY A 296 -17.88 45.90 -1.24
CA GLY A 296 -18.63 46.40 -2.40
C GLY A 296 -18.07 46.11 -3.80
N SER A 297 -18.92 45.45 -4.58
CA SER A 297 -19.16 45.64 -6.02
C SER A 297 -18.43 44.74 -7.04
N VAL A 298 -19.29 44.04 -7.78
CA VAL A 298 -19.08 43.40 -9.10
C VAL A 298 -18.50 44.41 -10.11
N PRO A 299 -17.63 43.98 -11.04
CA PRO A 299 -18.02 44.12 -12.44
C PRO A 299 -17.66 42.92 -13.33
N SER A 300 -18.51 42.73 -14.34
CA SER A 300 -18.40 41.84 -15.49
C SER A 300 -17.31 42.29 -16.47
N SER A 301 -16.66 41.36 -17.19
CA SER A 301 -16.59 41.27 -18.68
C SER A 301 -15.36 40.53 -19.24
N SER A 302 -15.68 39.54 -20.09
CA SER A 302 -15.07 39.13 -21.39
C SER A 302 -13.55 39.12 -21.66
N SER A 303 -13.08 37.89 -21.96
CA SER A 303 -12.30 37.38 -23.12
C SER A 303 -10.90 37.93 -23.52
N SER A 304 -10.02 36.95 -23.72
CA SER A 304 -9.11 36.70 -24.88
C SER A 304 -7.59 36.69 -24.65
N ASP A 305 -7.02 35.62 -25.20
CA ASP A 305 -5.68 35.40 -25.76
C ASP A 305 -4.53 34.79 -24.94
N ALA A 306 -3.90 33.83 -25.62
CA ALA A 306 -2.91 32.86 -25.21
C ALA A 306 -1.48 33.32 -25.52
N SER A 307 -0.48 32.80 -24.81
CA SER A 307 0.70 32.07 -25.36
C SER A 307 1.77 31.75 -24.30
N ASP A 308 2.19 30.48 -24.33
CA ASP A 308 3.50 29.86 -24.06
C ASP A 308 4.55 30.52 -23.16
N ALA A 309 5.04 29.78 -22.14
CA ALA A 309 6.41 29.26 -22.11
C ALA A 309 6.69 28.41 -20.85
N SER A 310 7.57 27.44 -21.06
CA SER A 310 8.01 26.34 -20.21
C SER A 310 8.87 26.70 -18.99
N SER A 311 9.02 25.66 -18.13
CA SER A 311 10.18 25.24 -17.33
C SER A 311 10.30 25.58 -15.84
N SER A 312 10.72 24.52 -15.14
CA SER A 312 11.46 24.41 -13.87
C SER A 312 10.70 24.46 -12.54
N SER A 313 10.64 23.25 -11.97
CA SER A 313 10.50 22.87 -10.58
C SER A 313 11.39 23.68 -9.63
N SER A 314 10.76 24.40 -8.72
CA SER A 314 11.30 24.72 -7.41
C SER A 314 10.12 25.07 -6.49
N SER A 315 9.75 24.14 -5.62
CA SER A 315 8.68 24.29 -4.64
C SER A 315 9.08 25.37 -3.63
N SER A 316 8.67 26.61 -3.88
CA SER A 316 8.82 27.71 -2.92
C SER A 316 7.68 27.67 -1.89
N PRO A 317 7.90 28.12 -0.64
CA PRO A 317 6.86 28.19 0.41
C PRO A 317 5.59 28.97 0.01
N ALA A 318 5.70 29.89 -0.95
CA ALA A 318 4.57 30.63 -1.49
C ALA A 318 3.57 29.76 -2.30
N ALA A 319 4.00 28.61 -2.82
CA ALA A 319 3.13 27.71 -3.57
C ALA A 319 2.19 26.93 -2.64
N SER A 320 2.66 26.48 -1.47
CA SER A 320 1.82 25.81 -0.47
C SER A 320 0.76 26.75 0.11
N ASP A 321 1.09 28.02 0.36
CA ASP A 321 0.12 29.02 0.82
C ASP A 321 -1.00 29.24 -0.21
N SER A 322 -0.65 29.31 -1.51
CA SER A 322 -1.64 29.44 -2.59
C SER A 322 -2.54 28.21 -2.77
N ILE A 323 -2.03 27.01 -2.46
CA ILE A 323 -2.79 25.76 -2.55
C ILE A 323 -3.77 25.65 -1.39
N VAL A 324 -3.34 25.97 -0.17
CA VAL A 324 -4.23 26.05 1.00
C VAL A 324 -5.30 27.11 0.76
N GLU A 325 -4.93 28.29 0.25
CA GLU A 325 -5.87 29.36 -0.10
C GLU A 325 -6.85 28.96 -1.21
N SER A 326 -6.45 28.10 -2.15
CA SER A 326 -7.35 27.53 -3.17
C SER A 326 -8.37 26.54 -2.58
N VAL A 327 -8.01 25.76 -1.55
CA VAL A 327 -8.95 24.90 -0.79
C VAL A 327 -9.90 25.75 0.04
N LEU A 328 -9.34 26.73 0.76
CA LEU A 328 -10.10 27.70 1.55
C LEU A 328 -11.13 28.43 0.68
N ASN A 329 -10.77 28.86 -0.53
CA ASN A 329 -11.66 29.60 -1.41
C ASN A 329 -12.60 28.73 -2.29
N ALA A 330 -12.52 27.40 -2.22
CA ALA A 330 -13.31 26.52 -3.08
C ALA A 330 -14.77 26.36 -2.62
N SER A 331 -15.07 26.61 -1.34
CA SER A 331 -16.41 26.42 -0.79
C SER A 331 -17.15 27.74 -0.58
N SER A 332 -18.35 27.85 -1.14
CA SER A 332 -19.25 28.99 -0.89
C SER A 332 -19.95 28.91 0.47
N LYS A 333 -19.89 27.75 1.14
CA LYS A 333 -20.53 27.47 2.44
C LYS A 333 -19.92 26.23 3.07
N TYR A 334 -19.43 26.35 4.30
CA TYR A 334 -19.00 25.22 5.12
C TYR A 334 -20.16 24.58 5.89
N TYR A 335 -19.94 23.33 6.28
CA TYR A 335 -20.79 22.48 7.11
C TYR A 335 -19.97 21.97 8.30
N ASP A 336 -20.63 21.48 9.36
CA ASP A 336 -19.91 20.96 10.53
C ASP A 336 -19.23 19.62 10.22
N ASP A 337 -19.82 18.80 9.34
CA ASP A 337 -19.27 17.56 8.81
C ASP A 337 -19.95 17.12 7.49
N TYR A 338 -19.52 15.98 6.93
CA TYR A 338 -20.16 15.34 5.77
C TYR A 338 -21.65 15.00 6.00
N TYR A 339 -22.04 14.63 7.22
CA TYR A 339 -23.41 14.26 7.51
C TYR A 339 -24.34 15.46 7.32
N ASP A 340 -23.98 16.62 7.87
CA ASP A 340 -24.73 17.87 7.70
C ASP A 340 -24.71 18.40 6.26
N PHE A 341 -23.58 18.24 5.56
CA PHE A 341 -23.50 18.52 4.13
C PHE A 341 -24.51 17.67 3.34
N CYS A 342 -24.59 16.38 3.63
CA CYS A 342 -25.49 15.44 3.00
C CYS A 342 -26.97 15.69 3.34
N GLU A 343 -27.30 15.93 4.62
CA GLU A 343 -28.67 16.23 5.08
C GLU A 343 -29.18 17.54 4.48
N ALA A 344 -28.28 18.48 4.16
CA ALA A 344 -28.62 19.68 3.40
C ALA A 344 -28.86 19.43 1.89
N GLY A 345 -28.93 18.15 1.47
CA GLY A 345 -29.20 17.73 0.10
C GLY A 345 -28.02 17.95 -0.86
N LYS A 346 -26.78 18.06 -0.33
CA LYS A 346 -25.59 18.21 -1.16
C LYS A 346 -24.98 16.85 -1.51
N LEU A 347 -24.22 16.86 -2.60
CA LEU A 347 -23.63 15.67 -3.20
C LEU A 347 -22.13 15.89 -3.34
N GLU A 348 -21.33 15.00 -2.75
CA GLU A 348 -19.87 15.03 -2.86
C GLU A 348 -19.41 14.49 -4.21
N PHE A 349 -19.83 13.27 -4.56
CA PHE A 349 -19.46 12.60 -5.79
C PHE A 349 -20.52 11.57 -6.19
N HIS A 350 -20.82 11.51 -7.48
CA HIS A 350 -21.65 10.46 -8.07
C HIS A 350 -21.32 10.30 -9.54
N SER A 351 -20.99 9.08 -9.94
CA SER A 351 -20.86 8.70 -11.34
C SER A 351 -22.18 8.13 -11.88
N PHE A 352 -22.65 8.68 -13.00
CA PHE A 352 -23.84 8.16 -13.69
C PHE A 352 -23.50 7.06 -14.70
N ASP A 353 -22.21 6.94 -15.03
CA ASP A 353 -21.68 5.95 -15.94
C ASP A 353 -21.18 4.75 -15.12
N GLN A 354 -22.00 3.71 -15.05
CA GLN A 354 -21.60 2.45 -14.40
C GLN A 354 -20.77 1.56 -15.33
N ASP A 355 -20.69 1.88 -16.61
CA ASP A 355 -19.84 1.18 -17.55
C ASP A 355 -18.40 1.68 -17.36
N LYS A 356 -17.70 1.10 -16.38
CA LYS A 356 -16.34 1.45 -15.94
C LYS A 356 -15.26 1.24 -17.03
N THR A 357 -15.65 0.99 -18.28
CA THR A 357 -14.78 0.52 -19.36
C THR A 357 -14.11 1.63 -20.17
N LEU A 358 -14.58 2.88 -20.11
CA LEU A 358 -14.03 4.00 -20.90
C LEU A 358 -13.82 5.31 -20.10
N GLY A 359 -13.81 5.20 -18.77
CA GLY A 359 -13.70 6.34 -17.86
C GLY A 359 -15.02 7.08 -17.64
N LEU A 360 -15.06 7.96 -16.64
CA LEU A 360 -16.29 8.62 -16.21
C LEU A 360 -16.53 9.92 -16.98
N SER A 361 -17.55 9.92 -17.84
CA SER A 361 -17.93 11.07 -18.67
C SER A 361 -19.09 11.90 -18.11
N ASN A 362 -19.93 11.30 -17.27
CA ASN A 362 -21.08 11.95 -16.64
C ASN A 362 -20.99 11.80 -15.12
N VAL A 363 -20.59 12.90 -14.44
CA VAL A 363 -20.32 12.91 -12.99
C VAL A 363 -20.88 14.19 -12.39
N SER A 364 -21.59 14.07 -11.27
CA SER A 364 -21.91 15.20 -10.39
C SER A 364 -20.95 15.18 -9.20
N SER A 365 -20.26 16.29 -8.96
CA SER A 365 -19.24 16.37 -7.91
C SER A 365 -19.04 17.78 -7.38
N ILE A 366 -18.50 17.89 -6.18
CA ILE A 366 -17.88 19.12 -5.67
C ILE A 366 -16.61 19.45 -6.46
N PRO A 367 -16.13 20.71 -6.44
CA PRO A 367 -14.99 21.15 -7.25
C PRO A 367 -13.74 20.28 -7.11
N PHE A 368 -13.45 19.82 -5.89
CA PHE A 368 -12.32 18.94 -5.59
C PHE A 368 -12.29 17.70 -6.49
N TRP A 369 -13.42 17.05 -6.75
CA TRP A 369 -13.52 15.81 -7.55
C TRP A 369 -13.80 16.02 -9.05
N SER A 370 -13.72 17.26 -9.56
CA SER A 370 -14.00 17.58 -10.97
C SER A 370 -13.00 16.94 -11.97
N LYS A 371 -13.49 16.30 -13.04
CA LYS A 371 -12.65 15.52 -13.99
C LYS A 371 -11.96 14.30 -13.32
N PRO A 372 -12.73 13.33 -12.80
CA PRO A 372 -12.20 12.19 -12.04
C PRO A 372 -11.33 11.22 -12.87
N SER A 373 -11.58 11.12 -14.18
CA SER A 373 -10.75 10.33 -15.11
C SER A 373 -9.58 11.11 -15.72
N SER A 374 -9.32 12.35 -15.29
CA SER A 374 -8.15 13.11 -15.75
C SER A 374 -6.95 12.80 -14.87
N ILE A 375 -5.93 12.19 -15.47
CA ILE A 375 -4.61 11.96 -14.86
C ILE A 375 -4.04 13.27 -14.27
N GLU A 376 -4.06 14.36 -15.03
CA GLU A 376 -3.52 15.64 -14.59
C GLU A 376 -4.29 16.19 -13.37
N ALA A 377 -5.62 16.07 -13.38
CA ALA A 377 -6.44 16.50 -12.25
C ALA A 377 -6.16 15.65 -11.00
N ASN A 378 -5.98 14.35 -11.16
CA ASN A 378 -5.66 13.42 -10.06
C ASN A 378 -4.27 13.68 -9.48
N VAL A 379 -3.27 13.97 -10.31
CA VAL A 379 -1.94 14.41 -9.85
C VAL A 379 -2.05 15.69 -9.03
N ASN A 380 -2.82 16.68 -9.50
CA ASN A 380 -3.03 17.93 -8.77
C ASN A 380 -3.77 17.71 -7.44
N ARG A 381 -4.73 16.79 -7.38
CA ARG A 381 -5.41 16.40 -6.13
C ARG A 381 -4.44 15.81 -5.11
N THR A 382 -3.58 14.89 -5.53
CA THR A 382 -2.59 14.31 -4.63
C THR A 382 -1.62 15.37 -4.11
N GLN A 383 -1.14 16.27 -4.98
CA GLN A 383 -0.30 17.39 -4.57
C GLN A 383 -1.02 18.32 -3.57
N GLN A 384 -2.31 18.59 -3.80
CA GLN A 384 -3.13 19.39 -2.90
C GLN A 384 -3.30 18.69 -1.54
N MET A 385 -3.57 17.38 -1.51
CA MET A 385 -3.66 16.61 -0.27
C MET A 385 -2.38 16.67 0.55
N ILE A 386 -1.22 16.47 -0.10
CA ILE A 386 0.09 16.55 0.56
C ILE A 386 0.36 17.97 1.08
N ALA A 387 0.06 19.00 0.28
CA ALA A 387 0.26 20.38 0.67
C ALA A 387 -0.60 20.78 1.88
N VAL A 388 -1.88 20.42 1.88
CA VAL A 388 -2.80 20.67 3.00
C VAL A 388 -2.33 19.94 4.25
N TYR A 389 -1.98 18.65 4.13
CA TYR A 389 -1.47 17.88 5.27
C TYR A 389 -0.21 18.53 5.86
N ASN A 390 0.78 18.86 5.03
CA ASN A 390 2.03 19.47 5.49
C ASN A 390 1.83 20.88 6.08
N ALA A 391 0.84 21.64 5.60
CA ALA A 391 0.50 22.94 6.16
C ALA A 391 -0.18 22.84 7.54
N LEU A 392 -0.89 21.73 7.79
CA LEU A 392 -1.54 21.46 9.06
C LEU A 392 -0.64 20.73 10.06
N ALA A 393 0.41 20.04 9.59
CA ALA A 393 1.27 19.26 10.44
C ALA A 393 2.12 20.15 11.37
N ASP A 394 1.91 20.02 12.68
CA ASP A 394 2.65 20.75 13.70
C ASP A 394 2.88 19.88 14.94
N GLU A 395 4.13 19.43 15.11
CA GLU A 395 4.53 18.56 16.21
C GLU A 395 4.22 19.16 17.60
N ALA A 396 4.25 20.50 17.73
CA ALA A 396 4.05 21.18 19.00
C ALA A 396 2.57 21.31 19.38
N THR A 397 1.67 21.48 18.40
CA THR A 397 0.26 21.75 18.67
C THR A 397 -0.66 20.56 18.44
N ASN A 398 -0.36 19.72 17.45
CA ASN A 398 -1.17 18.56 17.11
C ASN A 398 -0.37 17.25 16.96
N HIS A 399 0.93 17.28 17.26
CA HIS A 399 1.84 16.13 17.22
C HIS A 399 2.04 15.51 15.83
N MET A 400 1.47 16.11 14.78
CA MET A 400 1.64 15.61 13.42
C MET A 400 3.00 16.01 12.85
N GLN A 401 3.56 15.14 12.02
CA GLN A 401 4.84 15.36 11.36
C GLN A 401 4.64 15.48 9.85
N PRO A 402 5.33 16.41 9.17
CA PRO A 402 5.15 16.59 7.74
C PRO A 402 5.66 15.38 6.95
N LEU A 403 5.02 15.11 5.80
CA LEU A 403 5.57 14.24 4.76
C LEU A 403 6.84 14.87 4.16
N PRO A 404 7.83 14.07 3.75
CA PRO A 404 9.07 14.57 3.17
C PRO A 404 8.81 15.33 1.87
N THR A 405 9.33 16.55 1.75
CA THR A 405 9.17 17.37 0.54
C THR A 405 10.30 17.18 -0.47
N ASP A 406 11.43 16.61 -0.04
CA ASP A 406 12.59 16.30 -0.88
C ASP A 406 12.64 14.79 -1.17
N LEU A 407 12.01 14.40 -2.28
CA LEU A 407 11.99 13.00 -2.72
C LEU A 407 13.36 12.51 -3.24
N GLU A 408 14.27 13.41 -3.62
CA GLU A 408 15.63 13.03 -4.00
C GLU A 408 16.44 12.65 -2.76
N ALA A 409 16.39 13.47 -1.72
CA ALA A 409 17.02 13.14 -0.43
C ALA A 409 16.43 11.86 0.17
N LEU A 410 15.12 11.64 0.06
CA LEU A 410 14.48 10.40 0.50
C LEU A 410 15.01 9.18 -0.29
N ARG A 411 15.12 9.31 -1.62
CA ARG A 411 15.69 8.27 -2.47
C ARG A 411 17.13 7.94 -2.07
N ASP A 412 17.93 8.97 -1.82
CA ASP A 412 19.35 8.84 -1.50
C ASP A 412 19.59 8.28 -0.07
N ALA A 413 18.64 8.49 0.84
CA ALA A 413 18.65 7.88 2.17
C ALA A 413 18.31 6.38 2.14
N ASN A 414 17.54 5.93 1.14
CA ASN A 414 17.22 4.54 0.91
C ASN A 414 18.36 3.80 0.18
N PRO A 415 18.51 2.48 0.37
CA PRO A 415 19.50 1.70 -0.35
C PRO A 415 19.23 1.71 -1.87
N PRO A 416 20.27 1.69 -2.71
CA PRO A 416 20.09 1.46 -4.15
C PRO A 416 19.36 0.13 -4.41
N CYS A 417 18.44 0.11 -5.38
CA CYS A 417 17.63 -1.07 -5.67
C CYS A 417 18.42 -2.35 -5.97
N TYR A 418 19.63 -2.23 -6.53
CA TYR A 418 20.47 -3.39 -6.82
C TYR A 418 21.04 -4.06 -5.56
N GLU A 419 21.02 -3.39 -4.41
CA GLU A 419 21.50 -3.97 -3.15
C GLU A 419 20.49 -4.94 -2.56
N ASN A 420 19.20 -4.68 -2.71
CA ASN A 420 18.12 -5.48 -2.13
C ASN A 420 17.41 -6.40 -3.16
N GLY A 421 17.42 -6.04 -4.44
CA GLY A 421 16.73 -6.79 -5.49
C GLY A 421 17.68 -7.41 -6.53
N LYS A 422 17.72 -8.74 -6.61
CA LYS A 422 18.51 -9.45 -7.63
C LYS A 422 18.18 -9.04 -9.07
N VAL A 423 16.89 -8.85 -9.37
CA VAL A 423 16.46 -8.42 -10.71
C VAL A 423 17.02 -7.04 -11.07
N CYS A 424 17.19 -6.15 -10.09
CA CYS A 424 17.80 -4.84 -10.28
C CYS A 424 19.33 -4.90 -10.38
N TYR A 425 19.95 -5.82 -9.65
CA TYR A 425 21.37 -6.13 -9.79
C TYR A 425 21.72 -6.64 -11.20
N ASP A 426 20.88 -7.53 -11.76
CA ASP A 426 21.08 -8.12 -13.09
C ASP A 426 20.62 -7.20 -14.24
N ALA A 427 19.91 -6.10 -13.95
CA ALA A 427 19.30 -5.24 -14.97
C ALA A 427 20.34 -4.44 -15.78
N VAL A 428 20.23 -4.52 -17.12
CA VAL A 428 21.14 -3.85 -18.08
C VAL A 428 21.23 -2.34 -17.86
N PHE A 429 20.07 -1.71 -17.64
CA PHE A 429 19.98 -0.26 -17.38
C PHE A 429 19.84 0.06 -15.89
N GLY A 430 19.82 -0.96 -15.03
CA GLY A 430 19.58 -0.79 -13.60
C GLY A 430 18.10 -0.62 -13.26
N CYS A 431 17.85 -0.11 -12.07
CA CYS A 431 16.51 0.21 -11.57
C CYS A 431 16.43 1.65 -11.08
N GLU A 432 15.22 2.20 -11.04
CA GLU A 432 14.92 3.48 -10.41
C GLU A 432 14.05 3.28 -9.18
N ARG A 433 14.32 4.03 -8.11
CA ARG A 433 13.46 4.13 -6.91
C ARG A 433 12.64 5.40 -7.01
N HIS A 434 11.33 5.30 -6.83
CA HIS A 434 10.39 6.40 -7.10
C HIS A 434 9.23 6.46 -6.09
N SER A 435 8.46 7.55 -6.19
CA SER A 435 7.30 7.92 -5.35
C SER A 435 7.58 8.03 -3.84
N TYR A 436 6.57 8.44 -3.06
CA TYR A 436 6.64 8.41 -1.59
C TYR A 436 6.78 6.98 -1.06
N ALA A 437 6.27 6.01 -1.80
CA ALA A 437 6.33 4.60 -1.42
C ALA A 437 7.72 3.98 -1.65
N GLN A 438 8.63 4.70 -2.33
CA GLN A 438 10.03 4.30 -2.49
C GLN A 438 10.17 2.91 -3.11
N VAL A 439 9.32 2.56 -4.06
CA VAL A 439 9.39 1.26 -4.76
C VAL A 439 10.43 1.30 -5.88
N CYS A 440 11.04 0.15 -6.16
CA CYS A 440 12.00 -0.01 -7.24
C CYS A 440 11.31 -0.40 -8.55
N SER A 441 11.81 0.04 -9.70
CA SER A 441 11.30 -0.39 -11.01
C SER A 441 12.45 -0.62 -11.98
N VAL A 442 12.37 -1.72 -12.73
CA VAL A 442 13.41 -2.07 -13.71
C VAL A 442 13.35 -1.11 -14.89
N CYS A 443 14.48 -0.46 -15.16
CA CYS A 443 14.57 0.47 -16.28
C CYS A 443 14.65 -0.28 -17.61
N ARG A 444 13.81 0.13 -18.57
CA ARG A 444 13.79 -0.41 -19.93
C ARG A 444 14.78 0.27 -20.88
N GLU A 445 15.31 1.42 -20.46
CA GLU A 445 16.28 2.22 -21.20
C GLU A 445 17.14 3.02 -20.22
N GLN A 446 18.24 3.60 -20.70
CA GLN A 446 19.12 4.42 -19.86
C GLN A 446 18.46 5.77 -19.57
N LYS A 447 18.22 6.05 -18.28
CA LYS A 447 17.81 7.37 -17.76
C LYS A 447 18.73 7.78 -16.60
N ALA A 448 18.66 9.05 -16.21
CA ALA A 448 19.45 9.57 -15.08
C ALA A 448 19.01 8.97 -13.73
N SER A 449 17.72 8.67 -13.57
CA SER A 449 17.13 8.02 -12.39
C SER A 449 17.49 6.53 -12.25
N CYS A 450 18.02 5.91 -13.31
CA CYS A 450 18.29 4.48 -13.37
C CYS A 450 19.70 4.16 -12.86
N VAL A 451 19.77 3.49 -11.71
CA VAL A 451 21.02 3.15 -11.03
C VAL A 451 21.35 1.68 -11.26
N ARG A 452 22.55 1.43 -11.80
CA ARG A 452 23.12 0.08 -11.99
C ARG A 452 23.96 -0.33 -10.79
N GLN A 453 24.16 -1.64 -10.64
CA GLN A 453 25.13 -2.17 -9.70
C GLN A 453 26.55 -1.63 -9.96
N VAL A 454 27.33 -1.57 -8.88
CA VAL A 454 28.74 -1.19 -8.91
C VAL A 454 29.63 -2.45 -8.88
N PRO A 455 30.77 -2.49 -9.61
CA PRO A 455 31.61 -3.70 -9.70
C PRO A 455 32.12 -4.27 -8.37
N SER A 456 32.13 -3.47 -7.30
CA SER A 456 32.52 -3.88 -5.95
C SER A 456 31.43 -4.61 -5.18
N TYR A 457 30.18 -4.54 -5.63
CA TYR A 457 29.04 -5.18 -4.98
C TYR A 457 28.71 -6.50 -5.69
N THR A 458 28.45 -7.54 -4.91
CA THR A 458 27.93 -8.81 -5.42
C THR A 458 26.66 -9.13 -4.67
N PHE A 459 25.55 -9.28 -5.38
CA PHE A 459 24.32 -9.75 -4.78
C PHE A 459 24.52 -11.18 -4.27
N PRO A 460 24.17 -11.50 -3.01
CA PRO A 460 24.39 -12.82 -2.45
C PRO A 460 23.50 -13.88 -3.09
N THR A 461 23.92 -15.13 -3.00
CA THR A 461 23.02 -16.26 -3.26
C THR A 461 22.12 -16.45 -2.04
N LEU A 462 20.81 -16.35 -2.24
CA LEU A 462 19.81 -16.61 -1.21
C LEU A 462 19.24 -18.02 -1.36
N GLU A 463 18.97 -18.68 -0.23
CA GLU A 463 18.40 -20.04 -0.19
C GLU A 463 16.87 -19.98 -0.15
N LYS A 464 16.22 -20.74 -1.04
CA LYS A 464 14.76 -20.91 -1.00
C LYS A 464 14.38 -21.83 0.17
N ALA A 465 13.27 -21.54 0.82
CA ALA A 465 12.72 -22.39 1.86
C ALA A 465 12.27 -23.75 1.29
N SER A 466 12.39 -24.80 2.10
CA SER A 466 11.92 -26.14 1.73
C SER A 466 10.39 -26.18 1.64
N ARG A 467 9.87 -26.99 0.72
CA ARG A 467 8.43 -27.22 0.53
C ARG A 467 8.15 -28.63 0.04
N THR A 468 6.90 -29.06 0.17
CA THR A 468 6.42 -30.35 -0.36
C THR A 468 5.46 -30.21 -1.53
N VAL A 469 4.86 -29.03 -1.70
CA VAL A 469 3.99 -28.71 -2.85
C VAL A 469 4.79 -28.51 -4.14
N SER A 470 4.15 -28.72 -5.29
CA SER A 470 4.74 -28.48 -6.60
C SER A 470 4.76 -27.00 -6.98
N ASP A 471 5.53 -26.63 -8.02
CA ASP A 471 5.67 -25.23 -8.46
C ASP A 471 4.33 -24.62 -8.90
N SER A 472 3.42 -25.43 -9.44
CA SER A 472 2.08 -24.99 -9.85
C SER A 472 1.17 -24.64 -8.69
N GLU A 473 1.51 -25.06 -7.47
CA GLU A 473 0.72 -24.83 -6.25
C GLU A 473 1.25 -23.64 -5.43
N LEU A 474 2.35 -23.02 -5.84
CA LEU A 474 2.96 -21.89 -5.14
C LEU A 474 2.24 -20.56 -5.37
N ARG A 475 1.39 -20.49 -6.40
CA ARG A 475 0.87 -19.21 -6.89
C ARG A 475 -0.57 -19.35 -7.32
N SER A 476 -1.32 -18.28 -7.18
CA SER A 476 -2.70 -18.18 -7.65
C SER A 476 -2.90 -16.99 -8.60
N GLY A 477 -4.06 -16.93 -9.24
CA GLY A 477 -4.51 -15.79 -10.05
C GLY A 477 -3.55 -15.38 -11.18
N ILE A 478 -3.34 -14.06 -11.30
CA ILE A 478 -2.51 -13.49 -12.36
C ILE A 478 -1.04 -13.92 -12.25
N PHE A 479 -0.53 -14.17 -11.05
CA PHE A 479 0.84 -14.60 -10.84
C PHE A 479 1.09 -16.03 -11.32
N ALA A 480 0.12 -16.93 -11.13
CA ALA A 480 0.16 -18.27 -11.73
C ALA A 480 0.15 -18.20 -13.27
N THR A 481 -0.70 -17.33 -13.82
CA THR A 481 -0.82 -17.12 -15.28
C THR A 481 0.47 -16.57 -15.90
N LEU A 482 1.06 -15.54 -15.27
CA LEU A 482 2.32 -14.93 -15.73
C LEU A 482 3.51 -15.90 -15.60
N ALA A 483 3.56 -16.69 -14.53
CA ALA A 483 4.58 -17.73 -14.36
C ALA A 483 4.47 -18.81 -15.45
N ALA A 484 3.26 -19.26 -15.77
CA ALA A 484 3.01 -20.21 -16.85
C ALA A 484 3.41 -19.66 -18.22
N ALA A 485 3.11 -18.38 -18.51
CA ALA A 485 3.51 -17.72 -19.75
C ALA A 485 5.05 -17.58 -19.88
N ALA A 486 5.74 -17.29 -18.78
CA ALA A 486 7.20 -17.23 -18.75
C ALA A 486 7.84 -18.62 -19.02
N ALA A 487 7.31 -19.69 -18.42
CA ALA A 487 7.79 -21.06 -18.64
C ALA A 487 7.55 -21.56 -20.08
N GLY A 488 6.46 -21.13 -20.72
CA GLY A 488 6.19 -21.41 -22.13
C GLY A 488 7.19 -20.75 -23.09
N THR A 489 7.78 -19.62 -22.70
CA THR A 489 8.75 -18.87 -23.53
C THR A 489 10.16 -19.48 -23.48
N SER A 490 10.52 -20.22 -22.42
CA SER A 490 11.79 -20.94 -22.30
C SER A 490 11.84 -22.28 -23.05
N SER A 491 10.73 -22.74 -23.61
CA SER A 491 10.62 -24.05 -24.27
C SER A 491 10.44 -23.91 -25.77
N GLY A 492 11.54 -23.65 -26.49
CA GLY A 492 11.54 -23.61 -27.96
C GLY A 492 12.79 -24.22 -28.59
N SER A 493 12.83 -25.53 -28.82
CA SER A 493 13.13 -26.14 -30.14
C SER A 493 13.13 -27.68 -30.13
N SER A 494 12.73 -28.27 -31.26
CA SER A 494 12.58 -29.71 -31.64
C SER A 494 11.34 -30.41 -31.05
N THR A 495 10.42 -31.05 -31.78
CA THR A 495 10.39 -31.55 -33.16
C THR A 495 8.93 -31.79 -33.60
N SER A 496 8.70 -31.72 -34.91
CA SER A 496 7.45 -31.98 -35.63
C SER A 496 6.81 -33.35 -35.35
N GLY A 497 5.48 -33.44 -35.33
CA GLY A 497 4.79 -34.74 -35.44
C GLY A 497 3.30 -34.79 -35.07
N ALA A 498 2.45 -34.55 -36.08
CA ALA A 498 1.12 -35.12 -36.30
C ALA A 498 -0.02 -34.89 -35.26
N LEU A 499 -0.93 -34.01 -35.68
CA LEU A 499 -2.35 -34.00 -35.33
C LEU A 499 -2.99 -35.38 -35.58
N SER A 500 -3.76 -35.87 -34.61
CA SER A 500 -4.81 -36.88 -34.83
C SER A 500 -6.10 -36.41 -34.19
N ALA A 501 -7.01 -35.96 -35.06
CA ALA A 501 -8.38 -35.59 -34.75
C ALA A 501 -9.29 -36.81 -34.90
N HIS A 502 -10.17 -37.04 -33.92
CA HIS A 502 -11.49 -37.70 -34.00
C HIS A 502 -12.33 -36.95 -32.94
N GLY A 503 -13.25 -36.02 -33.24
CA GLY A 503 -14.51 -36.14 -34.02
C GLY A 503 -15.52 -36.95 -33.19
N ARG A 504 -16.62 -36.47 -32.61
CA ARG A 504 -17.71 -35.49 -32.93
C ARG A 504 -18.51 -35.27 -31.62
N GLY A 505 -19.29 -34.22 -31.34
CA GLY A 505 -19.74 -33.01 -32.05
C GLY A 505 -20.34 -32.03 -31.01
N GLY A 506 -20.19 -30.71 -31.15
CA GLY A 506 -21.13 -29.76 -31.80
C GLY A 506 -22.10 -29.17 -30.75
N VAL A 507 -22.31 -27.86 -30.55
CA VAL A 507 -22.25 -26.69 -31.46
C VAL A 507 -22.19 -25.37 -30.64
N ALA A 508 -21.35 -24.42 -31.12
CA ALA A 508 -21.34 -22.94 -31.08
C ALA A 508 -21.25 -22.18 -29.73
N ASP A 509 -20.19 -21.41 -29.40
CA ASP A 509 -19.53 -20.25 -30.06
C ASP A 509 -20.20 -18.90 -29.68
N SER A 510 -19.55 -17.82 -29.25
CA SER A 510 -18.13 -17.46 -29.18
C SER A 510 -17.88 -16.39 -28.11
N GLU A 511 -16.72 -16.48 -27.45
CA GLU A 511 -16.06 -15.38 -26.75
C GLU A 511 -15.29 -14.47 -27.71
N LEU A 512 -15.11 -13.21 -27.30
CA LEU A 512 -14.16 -12.27 -27.90
C LEU A 512 -13.19 -11.81 -26.80
N VAL A 513 -12.06 -12.51 -26.68
CA VAL A 513 -10.88 -12.05 -25.94
C VAL A 513 -10.03 -11.22 -26.89
N VAL A 514 -9.91 -9.91 -26.65
CA VAL A 514 -8.97 -9.04 -27.37
C VAL A 514 -7.85 -8.63 -26.41
N LEU A 515 -6.70 -9.28 -26.59
CA LEU A 515 -5.41 -8.86 -26.05
C LEU A 515 -4.62 -8.26 -27.21
N GLN A 516 -4.29 -6.97 -27.15
CA GLN A 516 -3.42 -6.31 -28.13
C GLN A 516 -2.37 -5.46 -27.41
N LEU A 517 -1.22 -6.08 -27.18
CA LEU A 517 0.08 -5.41 -27.15
C LEU A 517 0.71 -5.59 -28.54
N SER A 518 0.96 -4.50 -29.27
CA SER A 518 2.02 -4.42 -30.28
C SER A 518 2.15 -2.98 -30.79
N GLY A 519 3.18 -2.29 -30.33
CA GLY A 519 3.76 -1.16 -31.05
C GLY A 519 5.12 -1.58 -31.59
N VAL A 520 5.42 -1.09 -32.80
CA VAL A 520 6.73 -0.95 -33.46
C VAL A 520 7.12 -2.02 -34.49
N LEU A 521 6.97 -1.62 -35.76
CA LEU A 521 7.86 -1.74 -36.93
C LEU A 521 7.10 -2.18 -38.19
N LEU A 522 6.82 -1.23 -39.09
CA LEU A 522 7.46 -1.18 -40.41
C LEU A 522 7.12 0.13 -41.14
N LEU A 523 8.19 0.83 -41.50
CA LEU A 523 8.24 1.95 -42.43
C LEU A 523 7.86 1.52 -43.86
N ALA A 524 7.48 2.54 -44.63
CA ALA A 524 7.57 2.65 -46.08
C ALA A 524 6.30 2.40 -46.93
N TRP A 525 5.78 3.53 -47.43
CA TRP A 525 5.40 3.76 -48.83
C TRP A 525 4.30 2.89 -49.47
N SER A 526 3.17 3.55 -49.75
CA SER A 526 2.66 3.92 -51.11
C SER A 526 1.16 4.19 -50.99
N ALA A 527 0.72 5.45 -51.09
CA ALA A 527 0.25 6.09 -52.33
C ALA A 527 -1.06 5.49 -52.90
N ILE A 528 -1.99 6.39 -53.28
CA ILE A 528 -3.27 6.17 -53.99
C ILE A 528 -4.39 5.77 -53.00
N ARG A 529 -5.25 6.67 -52.50
CA ARG A 529 -6.06 7.72 -53.13
C ARG A 529 -6.60 8.70 -52.10
#